data_AF-A0AAN1CF50-F1
#
_entry.id   AF-A0AAN1CF50-F1
#
_cell.length_a   1.000
_cell.length_b   1.000
_cell.length_c   1.000
_cell.angle_alpha   90.00
_cell.angle_beta   90.00
_cell.angle_gamma   90.00
#
_symmetry.space_group_name_H-M   'P 1'
#
loop_
_entity.id
_entity.type
_entity.pdbx_description
1 polymer ?
#
loop_
_entity_poly.entity_id
_entity_poly.type
_entity_poly.pdbx_seq_one_letter_code
_entity_poly.pdbx_strand_id
1 'polypeptide(L)'
;MCEVIDKIFSKKMLDMLNMHKLKVLSKSFKNFPNESHSSILSLVDHPVKLKFKKELVEHNLKKYIDDFTKFLFSSEGDFYVFTGDELERLGLLLYPYLSFGILNGGSATSYFDILKNNDFNEELYLLYANKIFEAKESFGNLPKGIIPAYVNKDGSYGFSFLALKIRHLLMLSKRYYELYGKSIKPSIFQMTSFKTYELISSFLDNIFDDNLIEDLNCCGLQKTDIFTAIQPLVYCYKKLNDGQYEYFTYDNSGEETLLALPAGHGQNFKVLKDIYFKLYNSGKRFVYIGNVDNIGFTVNLKTLAIMAITNSSAGFEFSVKTPLDTKGGVLVLDDDNSLTCVDIGSAISKETVLKAECSGNKILFNCATGLFNLEYLIENIGRIISDMPIRIIEQDKEFGKYTAIEQITWEVVRMVDNPLIFEVNRGDRFLPAKLFVDTLIMSNYMNDKFADDLFDIAKYLNNALNNALKNKYDLVFRRGKWDV
;
A
#
# COMPACT_ATOMS: atom_id res chain seq x y z
N MET A 1 -0.03 0.10 27.13
CA MET A 1 -1.12 0.96 26.60
C MET A 1 -2.45 0.23 26.79
N CYS A 2 -3.59 0.91 27.01
CA CYS A 2 -4.91 0.26 27.07
C CYS A 2 -5.56 0.16 25.68
N GLU A 3 -6.36 -0.88 25.43
CA GLU A 3 -7.10 -1.01 24.17
C GLU A 3 -8.01 0.19 23.95
N VAL A 4 -7.83 0.88 22.82
CA VAL A 4 -8.68 2.01 22.44
C VAL A 4 -9.78 1.50 21.53
N ILE A 5 -11.01 1.45 22.06
CA ILE A 5 -12.20 1.04 21.31
C ILE A 5 -12.94 2.30 20.85
N ASP A 6 -13.23 2.38 19.56
CA ASP A 6 -14.07 3.44 18.98
C ASP A 6 -15.54 3.13 19.24
N LYS A 7 -15.99 3.42 20.47
CA LYS A 7 -17.38 3.17 20.91
C LYS A 7 -18.41 3.96 20.09
N ILE A 8 -18.05 5.16 19.63
CA ILE A 8 -18.94 6.02 18.84
C ILE A 8 -19.18 5.39 17.47
N PHE A 9 -18.11 4.98 16.79
CA PHE A 9 -18.23 4.31 15.51
C PHE A 9 -18.90 2.94 15.66
N SER A 10 -18.56 2.17 16.70
CA SER A 10 -19.19 0.88 16.99
C SER A 10 -20.72 1.01 17.14
N LYS A 11 -21.17 1.98 17.93
CA LYS A 11 -22.61 2.25 18.09
C LYS A 11 -23.26 2.68 16.77
N LYS A 12 -22.62 3.59 16.02
CA LYS A 12 -23.12 4.01 14.70
C LYS A 12 -23.32 2.82 13.76
N MET A 13 -22.38 1.87 13.74
CA MET A 13 -22.47 0.68 12.89
C MET A 13 -23.60 -0.25 13.35
N LEU A 14 -23.74 -0.49 14.66
CA LEU A 14 -24.86 -1.25 15.21
C LEU A 14 -26.21 -0.67 14.80
N ASP A 15 -26.38 0.65 14.96
CA ASP A 15 -27.60 1.35 14.58
C ASP A 15 -27.85 1.20 13.06
N MET A 16 -26.81 1.35 12.22
CA MET A 16 -26.95 1.19 10.77
C MET A 16 -27.28 -0.24 10.32
N LEU A 17 -26.76 -1.26 11.01
CA LEU A 17 -27.11 -2.67 10.79
C LEU A 17 -28.59 -2.91 11.12
N ASN A 18 -29.06 -2.41 12.26
CA ASN A 18 -30.44 -2.56 12.73
C ASN A 18 -31.46 -1.76 11.91
N MET A 19 -31.04 -0.66 11.31
CA MET A 19 -31.83 0.09 10.32
C MET A 19 -31.79 -0.53 8.91
N HIS A 20 -31.06 -1.64 8.71
CA HIS A 20 -30.81 -2.27 7.39
C HIS A 20 -30.27 -1.29 6.33
N LYS A 21 -29.51 -0.28 6.77
CA LYS A 21 -28.87 0.73 5.90
C LYS A 21 -27.54 0.25 5.33
N LEU A 22 -26.91 -0.72 5.98
CA LEU A 22 -25.74 -1.40 5.44
C LEU A 22 -26.22 -2.64 4.67
N LYS A 23 -26.21 -2.55 3.35
CA LYS A 23 -26.41 -3.71 2.48
C LYS A 23 -25.06 -4.27 2.09
N VAL A 24 -24.99 -5.58 1.85
CA VAL A 24 -23.87 -6.17 1.11
C VAL A 24 -23.80 -5.43 -0.22
N LEU A 25 -22.73 -4.67 -0.44
CA LEU A 25 -22.54 -3.87 -1.63
C LEU A 25 -22.43 -4.80 -2.84
N SER A 26 -23.54 -5.03 -3.54
CA SER A 26 -23.51 -5.43 -4.95
C SER A 26 -23.28 -4.14 -5.74
N LYS A 27 -22.02 -3.72 -5.91
CA LYS A 27 -21.74 -2.64 -6.86
C LYS A 27 -22.15 -3.13 -8.25
N SER A 28 -22.94 -2.34 -8.95
CA SER A 28 -23.09 -2.52 -10.39
C SER A 28 -21.75 -2.21 -11.05
N PHE A 29 -21.37 -3.09 -11.96
CA PHE A 29 -20.14 -3.02 -12.70
C PHE A 29 -20.55 -2.94 -14.15
N LYS A 30 -20.09 -1.89 -14.84
CA LYS A 30 -20.39 -1.72 -16.25
C LYS A 30 -19.41 -2.52 -17.09
N ASN A 31 -18.11 -2.19 -16.98
CA ASN A 31 -17.03 -2.79 -17.77
C ASN A 31 -15.65 -2.47 -17.15
N PHE A 32 -14.60 -3.11 -17.66
CA PHE A 32 -13.22 -2.72 -17.37
C PHE A 32 -12.83 -1.50 -18.22
N PRO A 33 -12.08 -0.52 -17.68
CA PRO A 33 -11.61 0.60 -18.47
C PRO A 33 -10.57 0.14 -19.50
N ASN A 34 -10.54 0.82 -20.64
CA ASN A 34 -9.50 0.65 -21.65
C ASN A 34 -8.34 1.63 -21.41
N GLU A 35 -7.22 1.39 -22.08
CA GLU A 35 -6.02 2.23 -21.97
C GLU A 35 -6.22 3.66 -22.52
N SER A 36 -7.24 3.89 -23.35
CA SER A 36 -7.53 5.21 -23.91
C SER A 36 -8.36 6.12 -22.99
N HIS A 37 -8.73 5.63 -21.80
CA HIS A 37 -9.40 6.44 -20.79
C HIS A 37 -8.49 7.60 -20.35
N SER A 38 -8.99 8.84 -20.39
CA SER A 38 -8.19 10.07 -20.20
C SER A 38 -7.49 10.17 -18.85
N SER A 39 -8.04 9.53 -17.82
CA SER A 39 -7.45 9.46 -16.48
C SER A 39 -6.37 8.38 -16.31
N ILE A 40 -6.17 7.50 -17.29
CA ILE A 40 -5.16 6.44 -17.25
C ILE A 40 -3.91 6.91 -17.98
N LEU A 41 -2.78 6.88 -17.28
CA LEU A 41 -1.47 7.24 -17.81
C LEU A 41 -0.54 6.03 -17.75
N SER A 42 -0.10 5.56 -18.91
CA SER A 42 0.90 4.52 -19.02
C SER A 42 2.28 5.04 -18.65
N LEU A 43 2.90 4.43 -17.64
CA LEU A 43 4.30 4.62 -17.27
C LEU A 43 5.15 3.37 -17.56
N VAL A 44 4.59 2.41 -18.30
CA VAL A 44 5.28 1.17 -18.71
C VAL A 44 5.98 1.31 -20.06
N ASP A 45 5.68 2.35 -20.83
CA ASP A 45 6.25 2.59 -22.15
C ASP A 45 7.73 2.96 -22.08
N HIS A 46 8.50 2.50 -23.08
CA HIS A 46 9.92 2.83 -23.20
C HIS A 46 10.23 3.44 -24.58
N PRO A 47 10.55 4.75 -24.66
CA PRO A 47 10.62 5.72 -23.56
C PRO A 47 9.24 6.25 -23.14
N VAL A 48 9.03 6.48 -21.84
CA VAL A 48 7.87 7.26 -21.35
C VAL A 48 7.97 8.67 -21.92
N LYS A 49 6.94 9.12 -22.63
CA LYS A 49 6.84 10.47 -23.20
C LYS A 49 5.42 11.02 -23.00
N LEU A 50 5.27 12.00 -22.11
CA LEU A 50 3.97 12.60 -21.78
C LEU A 50 3.92 14.07 -22.22
N LYS A 51 2.72 14.55 -22.54
CA LYS A 51 2.48 15.93 -23.00
C LYS A 51 1.50 16.62 -22.07
N PHE A 52 1.83 17.84 -21.66
CA PHE A 52 0.98 18.67 -20.80
C PHE A 52 0.87 20.07 -21.39
N LYS A 53 -0.32 20.69 -21.30
CA LYS A 53 -0.53 22.06 -21.79
C LYS A 53 0.41 23.03 -21.06
N LYS A 54 1.02 23.96 -21.80
CA LYS A 54 1.97 24.94 -21.25
C LYS A 54 1.40 25.71 -20.08
N GLU A 55 0.20 26.27 -20.26
CA GLU A 55 -0.51 27.03 -19.22
C GLU A 55 -0.71 26.23 -17.93
N LEU A 56 -1.08 24.95 -18.05
CA LEU A 56 -1.27 24.05 -16.90
C LEU A 56 0.04 23.83 -16.13
N VAL A 57 1.11 23.52 -16.86
CA VAL A 57 2.45 23.29 -16.29
C VAL A 57 2.95 24.54 -15.58
N GLU A 58 2.91 25.69 -16.26
CA GLU A 58 3.39 26.95 -15.71
C GLU A 58 2.58 27.40 -14.50
N HIS A 59 1.26 27.30 -14.55
CA HIS A 59 0.38 27.71 -13.45
C HIS A 59 0.63 26.87 -12.19
N ASN A 60 0.80 25.55 -12.35
CA ASN A 60 0.90 24.64 -11.21
C ASN A 60 2.33 24.54 -10.66
N LEU A 61 3.37 24.50 -11.50
CA LEU A 61 4.74 24.32 -11.00
C LEU A 61 5.28 25.56 -10.27
N LYS A 62 4.81 26.77 -10.61
CA LYS A 62 5.14 28.02 -9.89
C LYS A 62 4.76 27.98 -8.40
N LYS A 63 3.86 27.08 -7.99
CA LYS A 63 3.49 26.89 -6.57
C LYS A 63 4.60 26.25 -5.73
N TYR A 64 5.55 25.57 -6.37
CA TYR A 64 6.55 24.74 -5.69
C TYR A 64 7.99 25.14 -6.03
N ILE A 65 8.21 25.66 -7.24
CA ILE A 65 9.55 25.87 -7.81
C ILE A 65 9.58 27.26 -8.45
N ASP A 66 10.48 28.11 -7.96
CA ASP A 66 10.66 29.48 -8.48
C ASP A 66 11.10 29.50 -9.96
N ASP A 67 12.07 28.65 -10.30
CA ASP A 67 12.62 28.50 -11.66
C ASP A 67 12.42 27.07 -12.19
N PHE A 68 11.19 26.76 -12.58
CA PHE A 68 10.82 25.48 -13.20
C PHE A 68 11.24 25.39 -14.68
N THR A 69 11.69 26.50 -15.29
CA THR A 69 12.01 26.55 -16.73
C THR A 69 13.17 25.63 -17.11
N LYS A 70 14.07 25.37 -16.17
CA LYS A 70 15.18 24.41 -16.29
C LYS A 70 14.74 22.96 -16.52
N PHE A 71 13.46 22.65 -16.32
CA PHE A 71 12.89 21.32 -16.52
C PHE A 71 12.06 21.23 -17.82
N LEU A 72 12.00 22.30 -18.61
CA LEU A 72 11.20 22.41 -19.82
C LEU A 72 12.10 22.30 -21.07
N PHE A 73 12.50 21.08 -21.40
CA PHE A 73 13.49 20.84 -22.47
C PHE A 73 12.89 20.75 -23.87
N SER A 74 11.62 20.33 -23.99
CA SER A 74 10.96 20.12 -25.27
C SER A 74 9.52 20.62 -25.26
N SER A 75 9.07 21.13 -26.40
CA SER A 75 7.69 21.58 -26.60
C SER A 75 7.21 21.24 -28.01
N GLU A 76 5.93 20.91 -28.12
CA GLU A 76 5.23 20.64 -29.39
C GLU A 76 3.94 21.46 -29.39
N GLY A 77 3.93 22.57 -30.14
CA GLY A 77 2.82 23.54 -30.12
C GLY A 77 2.57 24.13 -28.72
N ASP A 78 1.34 24.00 -28.22
CA ASP A 78 0.91 24.48 -26.90
C ASP A 78 1.19 23.51 -25.75
N PHE A 79 2.02 22.49 -25.98
CA PHE A 79 2.37 21.48 -25.00
C PHE A 79 3.86 21.49 -24.67
N TYR A 80 4.17 21.29 -23.39
CA TYR A 80 5.48 20.78 -22.98
C TYR A 80 5.48 19.26 -23.06
N VAL A 81 6.64 18.72 -23.42
CA VAL A 81 6.87 17.29 -23.58
C VAL A 81 7.88 16.86 -22.53
N PHE A 82 7.52 15.85 -21.74
CA PHE A 82 8.37 15.31 -20.70
C PHE A 82 8.67 13.84 -20.97
N THR A 83 9.96 13.51 -20.93
CA THR A 83 10.47 12.15 -20.85
C THR A 83 10.39 11.61 -19.43
N GLY A 84 10.50 10.28 -19.27
CA GLY A 84 10.56 9.65 -17.95
C GLY A 84 11.66 10.21 -17.04
N ASP A 85 12.84 10.51 -17.59
CA ASP A 85 13.99 11.04 -16.84
C ASP A 85 13.80 12.49 -16.41
N GLU A 86 13.11 13.29 -17.24
CA GLU A 86 12.73 14.67 -16.90
C GLU A 86 11.70 14.71 -15.78
N LEU A 87 10.69 13.83 -15.83
CA LEU A 87 9.72 13.67 -14.75
C LEU A 87 10.40 13.18 -13.46
N GLU A 88 11.38 12.28 -13.56
CA GLU A 88 12.11 11.81 -12.37
C GLU A 88 12.93 12.93 -11.72
N ARG A 89 13.64 13.74 -12.52
CA ARG A 89 14.39 14.91 -12.02
C ARG A 89 13.48 15.95 -11.38
N LEU A 90 12.35 16.26 -12.03
CA LEU A 90 11.35 17.18 -11.47
C LEU A 90 10.74 16.63 -10.17
N GLY A 91 10.45 15.32 -10.12
CA GLY A 91 9.94 14.65 -8.94
C GLY A 91 10.91 14.72 -7.76
N LEU A 92 12.21 14.57 -8.02
CA LEU A 92 13.22 14.73 -6.97
C LEU A 92 13.24 16.15 -6.41
N LEU A 93 13.12 17.17 -7.27
CA LEU A 93 13.03 18.56 -6.82
C LEU A 93 11.78 18.80 -5.93
N LEU A 94 10.69 18.08 -6.19
CA LEU A 94 9.44 18.15 -5.43
C LEU A 94 9.45 17.29 -4.15
N TYR A 95 10.45 16.43 -3.96
CA TYR A 95 10.54 15.53 -2.81
C TYR A 95 10.39 16.20 -1.43
N PRO A 96 10.91 17.44 -1.18
CA PRO A 96 10.68 18.14 0.09
C PRO A 96 9.21 18.39 0.44
N TYR A 97 8.31 18.43 -0.56
CA TYR A 97 6.87 18.63 -0.39
C TYR A 97 6.11 17.32 -0.15
N LEU A 98 6.77 16.16 -0.27
CA LEU A 98 6.18 14.84 -0.07
C LEU A 98 6.28 14.40 1.39
N SER A 99 5.25 13.70 1.87
CA SER A 99 5.33 12.83 3.05
C SER A 99 4.96 11.40 2.69
N PHE A 100 5.71 10.44 3.23
CA PHE A 100 5.57 9.02 2.93
C PHE A 100 4.85 8.28 4.06
N GLY A 101 3.67 7.76 3.74
CA GLY A 101 2.74 7.13 4.67
C GLY A 101 2.73 5.62 4.58
N ILE A 102 2.88 4.94 5.72
CA ILE A 102 2.97 3.48 5.80
C ILE A 102 1.77 2.92 6.58
N LEU A 103 1.03 2.00 5.97
CA LEU A 103 -0.02 1.24 6.64
C LEU A 103 0.60 0.00 7.31
N ASN A 104 0.67 0.03 8.64
CA ASN A 104 1.40 -0.95 9.48
C ASN A 104 0.54 -1.50 10.63
N GLY A 105 -0.79 -1.48 10.47
CA GLY A 105 -1.75 -1.94 11.48
C GLY A 105 -1.91 -3.47 11.56
N GLY A 106 -1.52 -4.19 10.50
CA GLY A 106 -1.68 -5.65 10.41
C GLY A 106 -0.57 -6.44 11.12
N SER A 107 -0.95 -7.48 11.85
CA SER A 107 0.00 -8.48 12.35
C SER A 107 0.41 -9.47 11.25
N ALA A 108 1.60 -10.07 11.37
CA ALA A 108 2.06 -11.14 10.49
C ALA A 108 1.36 -12.49 10.71
N THR A 109 0.35 -12.59 11.60
CA THR A 109 -0.31 -13.87 11.93
C THR A 109 -0.86 -14.58 10.68
N SER A 110 -1.52 -13.86 9.78
CA SER A 110 -2.02 -14.46 8.52
C SER A 110 -0.92 -14.75 7.51
N TYR A 111 0.23 -14.09 7.62
CA TYR A 111 1.36 -14.24 6.71
C TYR A 111 2.09 -15.57 6.95
N PHE A 112 2.24 -15.96 8.22
CA PHE A 112 2.81 -17.24 8.66
C PHE A 112 1.74 -18.29 9.03
N ASP A 113 0.48 -18.09 8.64
CA ASP A 113 -0.59 -19.04 8.92
C ASP A 113 -0.38 -20.33 8.11
N ILE A 114 -0.36 -21.47 8.79
CA ILE A 114 0.00 -22.76 8.19
C ILE A 114 -1.03 -23.17 7.14
N LEU A 115 -2.32 -23.07 7.49
CA LEU A 115 -3.41 -23.47 6.61
C LEU A 115 -3.43 -22.60 5.36
N LYS A 116 -3.30 -21.27 5.52
CA LYS A 116 -3.27 -20.36 4.37
C LYS A 116 -2.06 -20.56 3.44
N ASN A 117 -0.87 -20.86 4.00
CA ASN A 117 0.31 -21.15 3.18
C ASN A 117 0.17 -22.50 2.46
N ASN A 118 -0.46 -23.50 3.09
CA ASN A 118 -0.77 -24.79 2.45
C ASN A 118 -1.83 -24.66 1.35
N ASP A 119 -2.92 -23.94 1.63
CA ASP A 119 -4.03 -23.70 0.69
C ASP A 119 -3.61 -22.92 -0.57
N PHE A 120 -2.46 -22.23 -0.54
CA PHE A 120 -1.91 -21.55 -1.71
C PHE A 120 -1.46 -22.55 -2.78
N ASN A 121 -0.64 -23.52 -2.37
CA ASN A 121 -0.16 -24.64 -3.20
C ASN A 121 0.49 -25.69 -2.28
N GLU A 122 -0.10 -26.89 -2.21
CA GLU A 122 0.33 -27.95 -1.31
C GLU A 122 1.75 -28.45 -1.60
N GLU A 123 2.13 -28.61 -2.88
CA GLU A 123 3.46 -29.07 -3.27
C GLU A 123 4.55 -28.08 -2.86
N LEU A 124 4.31 -26.78 -3.09
CA LEU A 124 5.22 -25.72 -2.65
C LEU A 124 5.28 -25.62 -1.13
N TYR A 125 4.14 -25.80 -0.45
CA TYR A 125 4.12 -25.81 1.00
C TYR A 125 4.98 -26.95 1.55
N LEU A 126 4.86 -28.17 1.01
CA LEU A 126 5.69 -29.31 1.43
C LEU A 126 7.18 -29.05 1.22
N LEU A 127 7.55 -28.39 0.12
CA LEU A 127 8.93 -27.96 -0.14
C LEU A 127 9.45 -26.97 0.92
N TYR A 128 8.58 -26.06 1.38
CA TYR A 128 8.95 -24.95 2.26
C TYR A 128 8.58 -25.11 3.72
N ALA A 129 7.93 -26.21 4.10
CA ALA A 129 7.33 -26.41 5.41
C ALA A 129 8.30 -26.05 6.55
N ASN A 130 9.51 -26.61 6.53
CA ASN A 130 10.53 -26.33 7.55
C ASN A 130 10.85 -24.84 7.69
N LYS A 131 11.00 -24.12 6.56
CA LYS A 131 11.30 -22.69 6.58
C LYS A 131 10.10 -21.87 7.04
N ILE A 132 8.88 -22.27 6.68
CA ILE A 132 7.64 -21.65 7.15
C ILE A 132 7.49 -21.81 8.67
N PHE A 133 7.74 -23.00 9.21
CA PHE A 133 7.69 -23.26 10.65
C PHE A 133 8.75 -22.44 11.41
N GLU A 134 10.00 -22.46 10.94
CA GLU A 134 11.09 -21.66 11.53
C GLU A 134 10.75 -20.16 11.57
N ALA A 135 10.21 -19.62 10.47
CA ALA A 135 9.83 -18.22 10.38
C ALA A 135 8.61 -17.89 11.26
N LYS A 136 7.63 -18.81 11.37
CA LYS A 136 6.48 -18.65 12.25
C LYS A 136 6.89 -18.57 13.71
N GLU A 137 7.80 -19.44 14.16
CA GLU A 137 8.32 -19.43 15.54
C GLU A 137 9.09 -18.13 15.83
N SER A 138 9.90 -17.68 14.87
CA SER A 138 10.74 -16.48 15.03
C SER A 138 9.95 -15.17 14.96
N PHE A 139 8.94 -15.09 14.09
CA PHE A 139 8.32 -13.82 13.68
C PHE A 139 6.80 -13.79 13.72
N GLY A 140 6.12 -14.89 14.03
CA GLY A 140 4.66 -15.03 13.94
C GLY A 140 3.85 -14.01 14.76
N ASN A 141 4.45 -13.51 15.85
CA ASN A 141 3.85 -12.52 16.75
C ASN A 141 4.27 -11.08 16.43
N LEU A 142 5.16 -10.86 15.46
CA LEU A 142 5.65 -9.54 15.12
C LEU A 142 4.76 -8.83 14.08
N PRO A 143 4.74 -7.50 14.08
CA PRO A 143 4.13 -6.70 13.02
C PRO A 143 4.78 -6.97 11.67
N LYS A 144 3.97 -7.00 10.61
CA LYS A 144 4.45 -7.29 9.27
C LYS A 144 5.50 -6.30 8.76
N GLY A 145 5.49 -5.07 9.25
CA GLY A 145 6.52 -4.08 8.90
C GLY A 145 7.92 -4.45 9.38
N ILE A 146 8.08 -5.18 10.49
CA ILE A 146 9.39 -5.42 11.10
C ILE A 146 9.91 -6.86 10.93
N ILE A 147 9.20 -7.68 10.15
CA ILE A 147 9.67 -9.02 9.76
C ILE A 147 10.48 -8.95 8.45
N PRO A 148 11.29 -9.98 8.14
CA PRO A 148 12.08 -10.04 6.92
C PRO A 148 11.24 -9.87 5.65
N ALA A 149 11.68 -9.00 4.73
CA ALA A 149 11.02 -8.79 3.46
C ALA A 149 11.37 -9.86 2.40
N TYR A 150 12.53 -10.49 2.56
CA TYR A 150 13.06 -11.51 1.66
C TYR A 150 13.93 -12.50 2.43
N VAL A 151 14.25 -13.63 1.79
CA VAL A 151 15.19 -14.63 2.28
C VAL A 151 16.41 -14.64 1.35
N ASN A 152 17.61 -14.71 1.92
CA ASN A 152 18.84 -14.81 1.16
C ASN A 152 18.99 -16.20 0.51
N LYS A 153 19.88 -16.32 -0.47
CA LYS A 153 20.11 -17.59 -1.17
C LYS A 153 20.59 -18.70 -0.23
N ASP A 154 21.31 -18.32 0.83
CA ASP A 154 21.80 -19.25 1.86
C ASP A 154 20.75 -19.61 2.92
N GLY A 155 19.53 -19.07 2.82
CA GLY A 155 18.43 -19.31 3.75
C GLY A 155 18.41 -18.39 4.97
N SER A 156 19.38 -17.49 5.13
CA SER A 156 19.30 -16.45 6.16
C SER A 156 18.22 -15.41 5.83
N TYR A 157 17.66 -14.77 6.84
CA TYR A 157 16.65 -13.72 6.64
C TYR A 157 17.27 -12.40 6.19
N GLY A 158 16.62 -11.73 5.24
CA GLY A 158 17.00 -10.39 4.79
C GLY A 158 16.48 -9.28 5.72
N PHE A 159 16.66 -8.03 5.29
CA PHE A 159 16.20 -6.86 6.02
C PHE A 159 14.66 -6.79 6.10
N SER A 160 14.15 -6.09 7.12
CA SER A 160 12.72 -5.97 7.33
C SER A 160 12.06 -5.02 6.33
N PHE A 161 10.75 -5.18 6.11
CA PHE A 161 10.00 -4.31 5.21
C PHE A 161 10.21 -2.84 5.56
N LEU A 162 9.98 -2.43 6.81
CA LEU A 162 10.07 -1.05 7.28
C LEU A 162 11.50 -0.50 7.16
N ALA A 163 12.51 -1.31 7.48
CA ALA A 163 13.91 -0.91 7.35
C ALA A 163 14.25 -0.50 5.91
N LEU A 164 13.82 -1.32 4.94
CA LEU A 164 14.00 -1.02 3.52
C LEU A 164 13.32 0.31 3.12
N LYS A 165 12.12 0.61 3.63
CA LYS A 165 11.43 1.89 3.32
C LYS A 165 12.21 3.09 3.87
N ILE A 166 12.69 3.00 5.12
CA ILE A 166 13.50 4.06 5.74
C ILE A 166 14.77 4.27 4.92
N ARG A 167 15.49 3.19 4.57
CA ARG A 167 16.69 3.24 3.73
C ARG A 167 16.43 3.93 2.40
N HIS A 168 15.38 3.54 1.69
CA HIS A 168 15.01 4.16 0.41
C HIS A 168 14.80 5.68 0.53
N LEU A 169 14.14 6.14 1.60
CA LEU A 169 13.89 7.56 1.82
C LEU A 169 15.18 8.34 2.17
N LEU A 170 16.09 7.73 2.94
CA LEU A 170 17.39 8.31 3.22
C LEU A 170 18.24 8.41 1.94
N MET A 171 18.20 7.41 1.06
CA MET A 171 18.86 7.47 -0.24
C MET A 171 18.34 8.63 -1.10
N LEU A 172 17.02 8.89 -1.11
CA LEU A 172 16.45 10.05 -1.81
C LEU A 172 16.89 11.37 -1.19
N SER A 173 16.99 11.43 0.14
CA SER A 173 17.49 12.62 0.85
C SER A 173 18.95 12.87 0.53
N LYS A 174 19.78 11.82 0.47
CA LYS A 174 21.18 11.90 0.03
C LYS A 174 21.28 12.39 -1.43
N ARG A 175 20.53 11.79 -2.35
CA ARG A 175 20.48 12.21 -3.78
C ARG A 175 20.03 13.67 -3.92
N TYR A 176 19.06 14.11 -3.10
CA TYR A 176 18.62 15.51 -3.08
C TYR A 176 19.74 16.44 -2.58
N TYR A 177 20.45 16.06 -1.51
CA TYR A 177 21.59 16.82 -1.00
C TYR A 177 22.72 16.92 -2.03
N GLU A 178 23.08 15.82 -2.69
CA GLU A 178 24.15 15.79 -3.71
C GLU A 178 23.86 16.72 -4.90
N LEU A 179 22.59 16.85 -5.30
CA LEU A 179 22.20 17.69 -6.45
C LEU A 179 21.89 19.13 -6.08
N TYR A 180 21.34 19.39 -4.89
CA TYR A 180 20.82 20.71 -4.52
C TYR A 180 21.51 21.35 -3.30
N GLY A 181 22.46 20.65 -2.67
CA GLY A 181 23.23 21.14 -1.52
C GLY A 181 22.41 21.34 -0.24
N LYS A 182 21.16 20.86 -0.19
CA LYS A 182 20.23 21.05 0.92
C LYS A 182 19.96 19.73 1.61
N SER A 183 20.30 19.64 2.90
CA SER A 183 19.96 18.48 3.72
C SER A 183 18.48 18.53 4.06
N ILE A 184 17.78 17.43 3.83
CA ILE A 184 16.35 17.27 4.14
C ILE A 184 16.16 15.98 4.90
N LYS A 185 15.35 16.02 5.95
CA LYS A 185 14.85 14.80 6.59
C LYS A 185 13.66 14.27 5.79
N PRO A 186 13.59 12.95 5.53
CA PRO A 186 12.36 12.33 5.06
C PRO A 186 11.18 12.69 5.97
N SER A 187 10.05 13.06 5.37
CA SER A 187 8.79 13.20 6.11
C SER A 187 8.06 11.86 6.10
N ILE A 188 7.96 11.22 7.26
CA ILE A 188 7.39 9.87 7.39
C ILE A 188 6.21 9.91 8.35
N PHE A 189 5.15 9.20 7.99
CA PHE A 189 4.05 8.92 8.91
C PHE A 189 3.58 7.48 8.77
N GLN A 190 2.89 6.98 9.79
CA GLN A 190 2.35 5.62 9.76
C GLN A 190 1.06 5.49 10.56
N MET A 191 0.26 4.52 10.16
CA MET A 191 -0.86 4.00 10.94
C MET A 191 -0.48 2.62 11.49
N THR A 192 -0.36 2.49 12.80
CA THR A 192 -0.20 1.22 13.51
C THR A 192 -1.53 0.76 14.07
N SER A 193 -1.56 -0.37 14.76
CA SER A 193 -2.68 -0.79 15.61
C SER A 193 -2.20 -0.95 17.05
N PHE A 194 -3.15 -1.13 17.97
CA PHE A 194 -2.82 -1.44 19.36
C PHE A 194 -1.83 -2.62 19.48
N LYS A 195 -1.97 -3.64 18.63
CA LYS A 195 -1.12 -4.84 18.62
C LYS A 195 0.27 -4.60 18.04
N THR A 196 0.43 -3.59 17.18
CA THR A 196 1.69 -3.38 16.44
C THR A 196 2.50 -2.20 16.95
N TYR A 197 1.88 -1.23 17.62
CA TYR A 197 2.52 0.02 18.02
C TYR A 197 3.78 -0.19 18.87
N GLU A 198 3.71 -0.89 19.99
CA GLU A 198 4.85 -1.02 20.92
C GLU A 198 6.04 -1.73 20.27
N LEU A 199 5.77 -2.80 19.50
CA LEU A 199 6.80 -3.56 18.80
C LEU A 199 7.48 -2.74 17.69
N ILE A 200 6.71 -1.97 16.92
CA ILE A 200 7.26 -1.05 15.91
C ILE A 200 8.02 0.09 16.59
N SER A 201 7.48 0.62 17.68
CA SER A 201 8.10 1.70 18.47
C SER A 201 9.48 1.26 19.00
N SER A 202 9.58 0.04 19.55
CA SER A 202 10.85 -0.55 20.00
C SER A 202 11.83 -0.83 18.85
N PHE A 203 11.33 -1.29 17.70
CA PHE A 203 12.16 -1.43 16.50
C PHE A 203 12.75 -0.08 16.07
N LEU A 204 11.95 0.98 16.07
CA LEU A 204 12.39 2.33 15.71
C LEU A 204 13.38 2.95 16.71
N ASP A 205 13.45 2.46 17.95
CA ASP A 205 14.44 2.92 18.92
C ASP A 205 15.87 2.50 18.55
N ASN A 206 16.03 1.38 17.83
CA ASN A 206 17.33 0.77 17.57
C ASN A 206 17.77 0.86 16.09
N ILE A 207 16.82 0.96 15.15
CA ILE A 207 17.12 0.85 13.72
C ILE A 207 18.01 1.97 13.17
N PHE A 208 18.09 3.12 13.83
CA PHE A 208 18.89 4.25 13.36
C PHE A 208 20.39 4.09 13.64
N ASP A 209 20.76 3.19 14.55
CA ASP A 209 22.13 2.80 14.87
C ASP A 209 22.54 1.48 14.17
N ASP A 210 21.66 0.93 13.33
CA ASP A 210 21.96 -0.24 12.50
C ASP A 210 22.75 0.20 11.26
N ASN A 211 23.79 -0.55 10.87
CA ASN A 211 24.61 -0.27 9.69
C ASN A 211 23.79 -0.09 8.39
N LEU A 212 22.60 -0.70 8.31
CA LEU A 212 21.67 -0.50 7.20
C LEU A 212 21.22 0.97 7.05
N ILE A 213 21.15 1.71 8.15
CA ILE A 213 20.58 3.06 8.21
C ILE A 213 21.63 4.10 8.59
N GLU A 214 22.50 3.82 9.56
CA GLU A 214 23.44 4.77 10.15
C GLU A 214 24.27 5.50 9.08
N ASP A 215 24.92 4.73 8.20
CA ASP A 215 25.79 5.24 7.12
C ASP A 215 25.08 6.17 6.12
N LEU A 216 23.76 6.00 5.96
CA LEU A 216 22.94 6.82 5.07
C LEU A 216 22.25 7.98 5.79
N ASN A 217 22.17 7.96 7.12
CA ASN A 217 21.38 8.90 7.90
C ASN A 217 22.10 10.24 8.17
N CYS A 218 22.70 10.83 7.14
CA CYS A 218 23.39 12.12 7.22
C CYS A 218 22.48 13.30 7.60
N CYS A 219 21.15 13.11 7.48
CA CYS A 219 20.15 14.11 7.84
C CYS A 219 19.71 14.05 9.32
N GLY A 220 20.19 13.06 10.08
CA GLY A 220 19.84 12.89 11.51
C GLY A 220 18.37 12.58 11.73
N LEU A 221 17.75 11.77 10.87
CA LEU A 221 16.40 11.24 11.04
C LEU A 221 16.35 10.38 12.31
N GLN A 222 15.33 10.60 13.15
CA GLN A 222 15.13 9.83 14.38
C GLN A 222 13.67 9.38 14.49
N LYS A 223 13.39 8.46 15.43
CA LYS A 223 12.03 8.00 15.74
C LYS A 223 11.06 9.16 16.02
N THR A 224 11.50 10.21 16.70
CA THR A 224 10.68 11.39 17.02
C THR A 224 10.23 12.19 15.79
N ASP A 225 10.90 12.01 14.64
CA ASP A 225 10.53 12.64 13.37
C ASP A 225 9.41 11.85 12.64
N ILE A 226 9.06 10.64 13.10
CA ILE A 226 8.05 9.78 12.46
C ILE A 226 6.69 9.95 13.15
N PHE A 227 5.72 10.54 12.44
CA PHE A 227 4.37 10.71 12.98
C PHE A 227 3.61 9.37 12.99
N THR A 228 3.18 8.93 14.16
CA THR A 228 2.45 7.67 14.31
C THR A 228 1.06 7.90 14.88
N ALA A 229 0.04 7.32 14.25
CA ALA A 229 -1.29 7.21 14.82
C ALA A 229 -1.67 5.74 14.99
N ILE A 230 -2.44 5.45 16.04
CA ILE A 230 -2.83 4.09 16.41
C ILE A 230 -4.29 3.90 16.01
N GLN A 231 -4.55 2.93 15.13
CA GLN A 231 -5.90 2.55 14.74
C GLN A 231 -6.65 1.97 15.96
N PRO A 232 -7.87 2.48 16.25
CA PRO A 232 -8.71 1.93 17.31
C PRO A 232 -9.37 0.61 16.88
N LEU A 233 -9.84 -0.16 17.85
CA LEU A 233 -10.67 -1.33 17.63
C LEU A 233 -12.15 -0.94 17.52
N VAL A 234 -12.93 -1.77 16.83
CA VAL A 234 -14.38 -1.62 16.68
C VAL A 234 -15.03 -2.91 17.15
N TYR A 235 -16.13 -2.81 17.91
CA TYR A 235 -16.84 -4.00 18.36
C TYR A 235 -17.37 -4.82 17.18
N CYS A 236 -17.35 -6.14 17.35
CA CYS A 236 -18.04 -7.07 16.48
C CYS A 236 -19.50 -7.27 16.92
N TYR A 237 -20.32 -7.76 16.01
CA TYR A 237 -21.77 -7.87 16.18
C TYR A 237 -22.24 -9.31 16.02
N LYS A 238 -23.40 -9.61 16.56
CA LYS A 238 -24.09 -10.90 16.38
C LYS A 238 -25.44 -10.62 15.75
N LYS A 239 -25.76 -11.33 14.67
CA LYS A 239 -27.08 -11.30 14.07
C LYS A 239 -28.03 -12.21 14.85
N LEU A 240 -29.16 -11.68 15.26
CA LEU A 240 -30.24 -12.36 15.96
C LEU A 240 -31.24 -12.98 14.97
N ASN A 241 -32.08 -13.89 15.46
CA ASN A 241 -33.08 -14.60 14.64
C ASN A 241 -34.14 -13.68 14.03
N ASP A 242 -34.42 -12.54 14.68
CA ASP A 242 -35.34 -11.52 14.20
C ASP A 242 -34.70 -10.55 13.17
N GLY A 243 -33.42 -10.77 12.83
CA GLY A 243 -32.65 -9.95 11.91
C GLY A 243 -32.02 -8.71 12.53
N GLN A 244 -32.24 -8.43 13.81
CA GLN A 244 -31.52 -7.40 14.55
C GLN A 244 -30.08 -7.86 14.86
N TYR A 245 -29.26 -6.90 15.26
CA TYR A 245 -27.89 -7.07 15.67
C TYR A 245 -27.71 -6.57 17.09
N GLU A 246 -26.85 -7.26 17.84
CA GLU A 246 -26.31 -6.87 19.14
C GLU A 246 -24.78 -6.95 19.11
N TYR A 247 -24.11 -6.49 20.16
CA TYR A 247 -22.68 -6.71 20.26
C TYR A 247 -22.36 -8.19 20.51
N PHE A 248 -21.34 -8.70 19.84
CA PHE A 248 -20.92 -10.08 20.02
C PHE A 248 -20.10 -10.22 21.31
N THR A 249 -20.56 -11.09 22.20
CA THR A 249 -19.83 -11.55 23.39
C THR A 249 -19.34 -12.98 23.21
N TYR A 250 -18.19 -13.29 23.81
CA TYR A 250 -17.65 -14.65 23.89
C TYR A 250 -17.08 -14.92 25.28
N ASP A 251 -17.04 -16.19 25.66
CA ASP A 251 -16.39 -16.61 26.90
C ASP A 251 -14.88 -16.60 26.73
N ASN A 252 -14.21 -15.78 27.54
CA ASN A 252 -12.76 -15.73 27.62
C ASN A 252 -12.33 -16.13 29.03
N SER A 253 -12.04 -17.42 29.22
CA SER A 253 -11.56 -17.95 30.50
C SER A 253 -12.55 -17.74 31.67
N GLY A 254 -13.86 -17.87 31.42
CA GLY A 254 -14.93 -17.72 32.41
C GLY A 254 -15.51 -16.30 32.51
N GLU A 255 -15.01 -15.35 31.73
CA GLU A 255 -15.51 -13.97 31.66
C GLU A 255 -16.13 -13.66 30.30
N GLU A 256 -17.36 -13.13 30.32
CA GLU A 256 -18.03 -12.66 29.10
C GLU A 256 -17.35 -11.38 28.58
N THR A 257 -16.73 -11.49 27.41
CA THR A 257 -15.93 -10.43 26.81
C THR A 257 -16.51 -10.00 25.47
N LEU A 258 -16.53 -8.69 25.20
CA LEU A 258 -16.88 -8.13 23.89
C LEU A 258 -15.70 -8.29 22.92
N LEU A 259 -15.96 -8.88 21.75
CA LEU A 259 -14.95 -8.95 20.70
C LEU A 259 -14.80 -7.59 20.01
N ALA A 260 -13.56 -7.11 19.87
CA ALA A 260 -13.25 -5.92 19.09
C ALA A 260 -12.08 -6.16 18.13
N LEU A 261 -12.22 -5.74 16.88
CA LEU A 261 -11.23 -5.94 15.80
C LEU A 261 -10.95 -4.62 15.08
N PRO A 262 -9.77 -4.45 14.44
CA PRO A 262 -9.53 -3.33 13.55
C PRO A 262 -10.52 -3.36 12.37
N ALA A 263 -11.13 -2.22 12.05
CA ALA A 263 -12.12 -2.14 10.97
C ALA A 263 -11.48 -1.86 9.59
N GLY A 264 -10.39 -2.56 9.28
CA GLY A 264 -9.70 -2.48 8.00
C GLY A 264 -8.85 -1.20 7.83
N HIS A 265 -8.00 -1.20 6.80
CA HIS A 265 -7.04 -0.12 6.58
C HIS A 265 -7.69 1.18 6.05
N GLY A 266 -8.93 1.13 5.55
CA GLY A 266 -9.70 2.31 5.13
C GLY A 266 -9.93 3.34 6.23
N GLN A 267 -9.87 2.94 7.50
CA GLN A 267 -9.92 3.87 8.64
C GLN A 267 -8.75 4.86 8.70
N ASN A 268 -7.68 4.63 7.93
CA ASN A 268 -6.52 5.52 7.86
C ASN A 268 -6.92 6.99 7.67
N PHE A 269 -7.93 7.31 6.86
CA PHE A 269 -8.35 8.70 6.65
C PHE A 269 -8.86 9.37 7.93
N LYS A 270 -9.53 8.61 8.80
CA LYS A 270 -9.98 9.08 10.12
C LYS A 270 -8.82 9.15 11.10
N VAL A 271 -8.04 8.07 11.17
CA VAL A 271 -6.97 7.88 12.16
C VAL A 271 -5.80 8.85 11.94
N LEU A 272 -5.46 9.13 10.67
CA LEU A 272 -4.35 9.99 10.29
C LEU A 272 -4.78 11.44 10.03
N LYS A 273 -6.06 11.79 10.19
CA LYS A 273 -6.61 13.12 9.91
C LYS A 273 -5.74 14.23 10.51
N ASP A 274 -5.46 14.16 11.80
CA ASP A 274 -4.70 15.21 12.50
C ASP A 274 -3.23 15.26 12.04
N ILE A 275 -2.66 14.12 11.62
CA ILE A 275 -1.33 14.07 11.02
C ILE A 275 -1.35 14.76 9.66
N TYR A 276 -2.37 14.55 8.82
CA TYR A 276 -2.48 15.26 7.53
C TYR A 276 -2.52 16.78 7.73
N PHE A 277 -3.29 17.28 8.70
CA PHE A 277 -3.28 18.71 9.03
C PHE A 277 -1.90 19.20 9.50
N LYS A 278 -1.23 18.44 10.38
CA LYS A 278 0.14 18.77 10.83
C LYS A 278 1.14 18.83 9.67
N LEU A 279 1.07 17.87 8.75
CA LEU A 279 1.92 17.81 7.56
C LEU A 279 1.65 18.98 6.62
N TYR A 280 0.38 19.32 6.39
CA TYR A 280 0.03 20.46 5.53
C TYR A 280 0.58 21.78 6.09
N ASN A 281 0.40 21.98 7.41
CA ASN A 281 0.90 23.15 8.14
C ASN A 281 2.44 23.22 8.18
N SER A 282 3.15 22.10 8.06
CA SER A 282 4.61 22.07 7.97
C SER A 282 5.15 22.29 6.55
N GLY A 283 4.29 22.64 5.59
CA GLY A 283 4.67 22.94 4.21
C GLY A 283 4.59 21.74 3.26
N LYS A 284 4.11 20.58 3.71
CA LYS A 284 3.92 19.42 2.84
C LYS A 284 2.69 19.62 1.96
N ARG A 285 2.74 19.06 0.75
CA ARG A 285 1.70 19.23 -0.28
C ARG A 285 1.26 17.91 -0.89
N PHE A 286 2.03 16.85 -0.69
CA PHE A 286 1.70 15.52 -1.17
C PHE A 286 1.84 14.49 -0.05
N VAL A 287 0.93 13.52 -0.02
CA VAL A 287 1.04 12.35 0.86
C VAL A 287 0.94 11.07 0.05
N TYR A 288 1.93 10.21 0.22
CA TYR A 288 1.91 8.83 -0.29
C TYR A 288 1.32 7.93 0.78
N ILE A 289 0.48 6.98 0.43
CA ILE A 289 -0.06 5.97 1.35
C ILE A 289 0.06 4.62 0.65
N GLY A 290 0.57 3.62 1.38
CA GLY A 290 0.64 2.27 0.86
C GLY A 290 0.94 1.23 1.93
N ASN A 291 0.80 -0.03 1.50
CA ASN A 291 0.97 -1.16 2.40
C ASN A 291 2.46 -1.47 2.61
N VAL A 292 2.83 -1.70 3.86
CA VAL A 292 4.22 -2.00 4.24
C VAL A 292 4.75 -3.30 3.60
N ASP A 293 3.86 -4.26 3.31
CA ASP A 293 4.19 -5.58 2.77
C ASP A 293 4.44 -5.60 1.25
N ASN A 294 4.42 -4.44 0.59
CA ASN A 294 4.87 -4.28 -0.78
C ASN A 294 6.33 -3.78 -0.79
N ILE A 295 7.26 -4.56 -1.34
CA ILE A 295 8.67 -4.14 -1.50
C ILE A 295 8.80 -3.10 -2.62
N GLY A 296 7.92 -3.11 -3.61
CA GLY A 296 7.87 -2.13 -4.68
C GLY A 296 7.27 -0.77 -4.26
N PHE A 297 6.68 -0.69 -3.06
CA PHE A 297 6.15 0.55 -2.50
C PHE A 297 7.28 1.48 -2.05
N THR A 298 7.79 2.23 -3.01
CA THR A 298 8.82 3.27 -2.85
C THR A 298 8.30 4.60 -3.42
N VAL A 299 9.00 5.71 -3.22
CA VAL A 299 8.59 6.98 -3.84
C VAL A 299 8.74 6.87 -5.36
N ASN A 300 7.64 7.09 -6.08
CA ASN A 300 7.67 7.20 -7.54
C ASN A 300 7.77 8.68 -7.93
N LEU A 301 8.98 9.15 -8.16
CA LEU A 301 9.26 10.55 -8.50
C LEU A 301 8.52 11.00 -9.77
N LYS A 302 8.31 10.11 -10.76
CA LYS A 302 7.57 10.44 -11.98
C LYS A 302 6.11 10.77 -11.64
N THR A 303 5.46 9.96 -10.81
CA THR A 303 4.07 10.22 -10.38
C THR A 303 3.96 11.48 -9.54
N LEU A 304 4.97 11.78 -8.71
CA LEU A 304 5.02 13.03 -7.95
C LEU A 304 5.09 14.26 -8.87
N ALA A 305 5.94 14.20 -9.89
CA ALA A 305 6.01 15.26 -10.90
C ALA A 305 4.69 15.43 -11.66
N ILE A 306 4.08 14.34 -12.12
CA ILE A 306 2.80 14.39 -12.85
C ILE A 306 1.69 14.95 -11.95
N MET A 307 1.62 14.54 -10.69
CA MET A 307 0.65 15.07 -9.72
C MET A 307 0.84 16.57 -9.50
N ALA A 308 2.08 17.05 -9.41
CA ALA A 308 2.36 18.49 -9.30
C ALA A 308 2.01 19.26 -10.58
N ILE A 309 2.30 18.71 -11.77
CA ILE A 309 1.97 19.33 -13.06
C ILE A 309 0.45 19.44 -13.25
N THR A 310 -0.26 18.36 -12.98
CA THR A 310 -1.71 18.26 -13.26
C THR A 310 -2.56 18.86 -12.15
N ASN A 311 -2.02 19.02 -10.94
CA ASN A 311 -2.76 19.37 -9.73
C ASN A 311 -3.96 18.43 -9.49
N SER A 312 -3.83 17.15 -9.88
CA SER A 312 -4.88 16.15 -9.69
C SER A 312 -5.08 15.86 -8.20
N SER A 313 -6.31 15.51 -7.81
CA SER A 313 -6.69 15.27 -6.42
C SER A 313 -5.96 14.08 -5.81
N ALA A 314 -5.84 13.00 -6.58
CA ALA A 314 -5.11 11.81 -6.21
C ALA A 314 -4.63 11.04 -7.45
N GLY A 315 -3.62 10.21 -7.26
CA GLY A 315 -3.09 9.28 -8.23
C GLY A 315 -2.90 7.90 -7.61
N PHE A 316 -3.23 6.84 -8.34
CA PHE A 316 -3.17 5.47 -7.84
C PHE A 316 -2.35 4.60 -8.78
N GLU A 317 -1.48 3.77 -8.23
CA GLU A 317 -0.67 2.86 -9.04
C GLU A 317 -1.43 1.54 -9.27
N PHE A 318 -1.54 1.16 -10.53
CA PHE A 318 -2.09 -0.12 -10.97
C PHE A 318 -1.12 -0.82 -11.89
N SER A 319 -1.00 -2.14 -11.77
CA SER A 319 -0.22 -2.97 -12.69
C SER A 319 -1.14 -3.95 -13.41
N VAL A 320 -0.71 -4.47 -14.55
CA VAL A 320 -1.44 -5.57 -15.20
C VAL A 320 -1.56 -6.76 -14.24
N LYS A 321 -2.77 -7.28 -14.08
CA LYS A 321 -3.08 -8.44 -13.26
C LYS A 321 -2.31 -9.66 -13.78
N THR A 322 -1.78 -10.46 -12.87
CA THR A 322 -1.18 -11.76 -13.18
C THR A 322 -1.97 -12.90 -12.52
N PRO A 323 -1.66 -14.18 -12.83
CA PRO A 323 -2.28 -15.31 -12.14
C PRO A 323 -2.06 -15.34 -10.61
N LEU A 324 -1.00 -14.68 -10.12
CA LEU A 324 -0.73 -14.56 -8.69
C LEU A 324 -1.72 -13.65 -7.96
N ASP A 325 -2.39 -12.74 -8.68
CA ASP A 325 -3.33 -11.77 -8.12
C ASP A 325 -4.71 -12.39 -7.94
N THR A 326 -4.83 -13.32 -6.99
CA THR A 326 -6.07 -14.08 -6.75
C THR A 326 -7.07 -13.34 -5.86
N LYS A 327 -6.61 -12.35 -5.09
CA LYS A 327 -7.40 -11.50 -4.19
C LYS A 327 -6.82 -10.08 -4.13
N GLY A 328 -7.70 -9.08 -4.19
CA GLY A 328 -7.36 -7.66 -4.08
C GLY A 328 -8.14 -6.83 -5.11
N GLY A 329 -7.83 -5.54 -5.18
CA GLY A 329 -8.60 -4.57 -5.95
C GLY A 329 -8.27 -4.56 -7.44
N VAL A 330 -9.30 -4.60 -8.28
CA VAL A 330 -9.22 -4.33 -9.73
C VAL A 330 -9.89 -3.01 -10.06
N LEU A 331 -9.37 -2.32 -11.08
CA LEU A 331 -9.95 -1.09 -11.59
C LEU A 331 -11.14 -1.41 -12.51
N VAL A 332 -12.26 -0.74 -12.28
CA VAL A 332 -13.48 -0.92 -13.06
C VAL A 332 -14.18 0.40 -13.34
N LEU A 333 -15.06 0.39 -14.35
CA LEU A 333 -16.02 1.45 -14.61
C LEU A 333 -17.35 1.12 -13.95
N ASP A 334 -17.85 2.07 -13.19
CA ASP A 334 -19.21 2.07 -12.64
C ASP A 334 -20.23 2.44 -13.75
N ASP A 335 -21.54 2.36 -13.45
CA ASP A 335 -22.60 2.59 -14.43
C ASP A 335 -22.56 4.00 -15.05
N ASP A 336 -22.11 4.98 -14.28
CA ASP A 336 -21.90 6.38 -14.69
C ASP A 336 -20.57 6.64 -15.42
N ASN A 337 -19.81 5.57 -15.74
CA ASN A 337 -18.47 5.59 -16.33
C ASN A 337 -17.38 6.21 -15.44
N SER A 338 -17.63 6.36 -14.14
CA SER A 338 -16.56 6.71 -13.22
C SER A 338 -15.63 5.54 -12.93
N LEU A 339 -14.38 5.85 -12.58
CA LEU A 339 -13.42 4.86 -12.14
C LEU A 339 -13.65 4.50 -10.67
N THR A 340 -13.65 3.21 -10.36
CA THR A 340 -13.65 2.69 -8.99
C THR A 340 -12.73 1.48 -8.87
N CYS A 341 -12.28 1.21 -7.66
CA CYS A 341 -11.58 -0.02 -7.32
C CYS A 341 -12.55 -0.98 -6.61
N VAL A 342 -12.55 -2.26 -6.99
CA VAL A 342 -13.39 -3.31 -6.39
C VAL A 342 -12.59 -4.57 -6.16
N ASP A 343 -12.82 -5.24 -5.04
CA ASP A 343 -12.04 -6.41 -4.64
C ASP A 343 -12.57 -7.71 -5.27
N ILE A 344 -11.65 -8.49 -5.85
CA ILE A 344 -11.92 -9.83 -6.36
C ILE A 344 -12.36 -10.75 -5.19
N GLY A 345 -13.48 -11.44 -5.39
CA GLY A 345 -14.10 -12.35 -4.43
C GLY A 345 -15.07 -11.67 -3.45
N SER A 346 -14.91 -10.37 -3.18
CA SER A 346 -15.77 -9.64 -2.24
C SER A 346 -16.80 -8.76 -2.94
N ALA A 347 -16.41 -8.08 -4.02
CA ALA A 347 -17.29 -7.20 -4.80
C ALA A 347 -17.45 -7.65 -6.26
N ILE A 348 -16.42 -8.27 -6.84
CA ILE A 348 -16.48 -8.83 -8.19
C ILE A 348 -16.11 -10.32 -8.16
N SER A 349 -16.84 -11.15 -8.90
CA SER A 349 -16.57 -12.60 -8.92
C SER A 349 -15.28 -12.91 -9.69
N LYS A 350 -14.57 -13.98 -9.29
CA LYS A 350 -13.40 -14.47 -10.02
C LYS A 350 -13.73 -14.85 -11.46
N GLU A 351 -14.92 -15.42 -11.69
CA GLU A 351 -15.39 -15.83 -13.00
C GLU A 351 -15.60 -14.63 -13.94
N THR A 352 -16.14 -13.52 -13.42
CA THR A 352 -16.31 -12.28 -14.19
C THR A 352 -14.98 -11.71 -14.65
N VAL A 353 -13.98 -11.68 -13.76
CA VAL A 353 -12.63 -11.22 -14.11
C VAL A 353 -12.00 -12.13 -15.16
N LEU A 354 -12.08 -13.46 -14.96
CA LEU A 354 -11.54 -14.44 -15.90
C LEU A 354 -12.18 -14.33 -17.29
N LYS A 355 -13.51 -14.16 -17.37
CA LYS A 355 -14.22 -13.94 -18.64
C LYS A 355 -13.72 -12.69 -19.37
N ALA A 356 -13.45 -11.62 -18.63
CA ALA A 356 -12.92 -10.39 -19.22
C ALA A 356 -11.49 -10.58 -19.73
N GLU A 357 -10.63 -11.28 -18.98
CA GLU A 357 -9.28 -11.67 -19.41
C GLU A 357 -9.32 -12.51 -20.69
N CYS A 358 -10.18 -13.55 -20.73
CA CYS A 358 -10.36 -14.39 -21.92
C CYS A 358 -10.92 -13.63 -23.14
N SER A 359 -11.61 -12.51 -22.89
CA SER A 359 -12.12 -11.63 -23.94
C SER A 359 -11.10 -10.57 -24.39
N GLY A 360 -9.86 -10.65 -23.92
CA GLY A 360 -8.76 -9.76 -24.28
C GLY A 360 -8.70 -8.45 -23.50
N ASN A 361 -9.48 -8.29 -22.42
CA ASN A 361 -9.40 -7.09 -21.59
C ASN A 361 -8.12 -7.10 -20.75
N LYS A 362 -7.40 -5.97 -20.75
CA LYS A 362 -6.31 -5.72 -19.82
C LYS A 362 -6.88 -5.36 -18.45
N ILE A 363 -6.71 -6.24 -17.48
CA ILE A 363 -7.19 -6.02 -16.12
C ILE A 363 -6.11 -5.30 -15.32
N LEU A 364 -6.42 -4.09 -14.86
CA LEU A 364 -5.55 -3.30 -14.01
C LEU A 364 -5.81 -3.65 -12.54
N PHE A 365 -4.77 -4.11 -11.86
CA PHE A 365 -4.77 -4.55 -10.46
C PHE A 365 -4.06 -3.52 -9.58
N ASN A 366 -4.68 -3.19 -8.45
CA ASN A 366 -4.22 -2.12 -7.57
C ASN A 366 -2.92 -2.51 -6.85
N CYS A 367 -1.90 -1.66 -6.94
CA CYS A 367 -0.61 -1.86 -6.28
C CYS A 367 -0.62 -1.54 -4.78
N ALA A 368 -1.80 -1.35 -4.19
CA ALA A 368 -2.04 -0.88 -2.84
C ALA A 368 -1.26 0.40 -2.51
N THR A 369 -1.34 1.37 -3.42
CA THR A 369 -0.57 2.61 -3.38
C THR A 369 -1.38 3.79 -3.90
N GLY A 370 -1.41 4.89 -3.15
CA GLY A 370 -2.08 6.13 -3.53
C GLY A 370 -1.25 7.36 -3.15
N LEU A 371 -1.18 8.32 -4.06
CA LEU A 371 -0.56 9.63 -3.90
C LEU A 371 -1.65 10.69 -3.90
N PHE A 372 -1.77 11.45 -2.84
CA PHE A 372 -2.82 12.46 -2.70
C PHE A 372 -2.22 13.86 -2.72
N ASN A 373 -2.91 14.77 -3.41
CA ASN A 373 -2.76 16.19 -3.13
C ASN A 373 -3.27 16.43 -1.71
N LEU A 374 -2.39 16.88 -0.83
CA LEU A 374 -2.69 17.02 0.60
C LEU A 374 -3.71 18.13 0.86
N GLU A 375 -3.69 19.21 0.08
CA GLU A 375 -4.68 20.28 0.17
C GLU A 375 -6.08 19.75 -0.12
N TYR A 376 -6.24 19.07 -1.26
CA TYR A 376 -7.49 18.42 -1.61
C TYR A 376 -7.94 17.43 -0.52
N LEU A 377 -7.02 16.61 -0.03
CA LEU A 377 -7.32 15.61 0.99
C LEU A 377 -7.85 16.25 2.27
N ILE A 378 -7.23 17.32 2.79
CA ILE A 378 -7.68 17.97 4.03
C ILE A 378 -9.02 18.68 3.86
N GLU A 379 -9.28 19.29 2.70
CA GLU A 379 -10.55 19.96 2.39
C GLU A 379 -11.71 18.95 2.31
N ASN A 380 -11.42 17.75 1.81
CA ASN A 380 -12.42 16.70 1.60
C ASN A 380 -12.44 15.62 2.69
N ILE A 381 -11.56 15.70 3.71
CA ILE A 381 -11.36 14.60 4.66
C ILE A 381 -12.63 14.24 5.44
N GLY A 382 -13.48 15.23 5.75
CA GLY A 382 -14.74 15.01 6.44
C GLY A 382 -15.71 14.15 5.62
N ARG A 383 -15.85 14.48 4.32
CA ARG A 383 -16.66 13.71 3.36
C ARG A 383 -16.08 12.31 3.16
N ILE A 384 -14.76 12.21 2.96
CA ILE A 384 -14.07 10.92 2.80
C ILE A 384 -14.31 10.02 4.02
N ILE A 385 -14.15 10.53 5.24
CA ILE A 385 -14.39 9.74 6.46
C ILE A 385 -15.86 9.30 6.58
N SER A 386 -16.80 10.20 6.27
CA SER A 386 -18.24 9.92 6.38
C SER A 386 -18.71 8.85 5.41
N ASP A 387 -18.25 8.94 4.17
CA ASP A 387 -18.84 8.23 3.03
C ASP A 387 -18.00 7.01 2.61
N MET A 388 -16.87 6.77 3.27
CA MET A 388 -16.00 5.63 2.99
C MET A 388 -16.81 4.31 3.09
N PRO A 389 -16.85 3.48 2.03
CA PRO A 389 -17.65 2.26 2.02
C PRO A 389 -17.35 1.34 3.20
N ILE A 390 -18.41 0.73 3.73
CA ILE A 390 -18.37 -0.24 4.83
C ILE A 390 -18.73 -1.61 4.27
N ARG A 391 -17.88 -2.60 4.55
CA ARG A 391 -18.11 -4.01 4.23
C ARG A 391 -18.53 -4.77 5.46
N ILE A 392 -19.56 -5.59 5.31
CA ILE A 392 -20.01 -6.55 6.33
C ILE A 392 -19.31 -7.87 6.06
N ILE A 393 -18.63 -8.40 7.07
CA ILE A 393 -17.91 -9.68 6.98
C ILE A 393 -18.45 -10.59 8.07
N GLU A 394 -19.05 -11.71 7.65
CA GLU A 394 -19.47 -12.76 8.56
C GLU A 394 -18.32 -13.76 8.75
N GLN A 395 -18.07 -14.12 10.00
CA GLN A 395 -17.01 -15.03 10.42
C GLN A 395 -17.61 -16.14 11.27
N ASP A 396 -17.11 -17.35 11.06
CA ASP A 396 -17.42 -18.53 11.85
C ASP A 396 -16.13 -19.02 12.50
N LYS A 397 -16.07 -18.94 13.84
CA LYS A 397 -14.92 -19.32 14.66
C LYS A 397 -15.38 -20.23 15.78
N GLU A 398 -14.45 -20.95 16.39
CA GLU A 398 -14.74 -21.89 17.49
C GLU A 398 -15.49 -21.22 18.66
N PHE A 399 -15.16 -19.96 18.96
CA PHE A 399 -15.80 -19.19 20.03
C PHE A 399 -17.12 -18.53 19.61
N GLY A 400 -17.58 -18.74 18.36
CA GLY A 400 -18.89 -18.32 17.87
C GLY A 400 -18.89 -17.58 16.53
N LYS A 401 -20.10 -17.38 16.00
CA LYS A 401 -20.37 -16.65 14.77
C LYS A 401 -20.54 -15.17 15.04
N TYR A 402 -19.78 -14.34 14.35
CA TYR A 402 -19.83 -12.90 14.50
C TYR A 402 -19.76 -12.18 13.15
N THR A 403 -20.19 -10.92 13.17
CA THR A 403 -20.14 -9.97 12.08
C THR A 403 -19.12 -8.89 12.42
N ALA A 404 -18.12 -8.72 11.56
CA ALA A 404 -17.19 -7.60 11.59
C ALA A 404 -17.53 -6.60 10.49
N ILE A 405 -17.07 -5.36 10.68
CA ILE A 405 -17.14 -4.31 9.66
C ILE A 405 -15.74 -3.89 9.25
N GLU A 406 -15.52 -3.72 7.95
CA GLU A 406 -14.23 -3.32 7.40
C GLU A 406 -14.37 -2.18 6.38
N GLN A 407 -13.37 -1.31 6.34
CA GLN A 407 -13.20 -0.30 5.30
C GLN A 407 -11.88 -0.57 4.55
N ILE A 408 -11.90 -0.42 3.23
CA ILE A 408 -10.74 -0.65 2.35
C ILE A 408 -10.27 0.69 1.80
N THR A 409 -9.02 1.09 2.08
CA THR A 409 -8.44 2.39 1.66
C THR A 409 -8.67 2.71 0.20
N TRP A 410 -8.53 1.71 -0.67
CA TRP A 410 -8.52 1.92 -2.11
C TRP A 410 -9.89 2.17 -2.72
N GLU A 411 -10.97 1.95 -1.97
CA GLU A 411 -12.32 2.32 -2.44
C GLU A 411 -12.50 3.85 -2.48
N VAL A 412 -11.54 4.61 -1.92
CA VAL A 412 -11.49 6.08 -2.01
C VAL A 412 -11.32 6.57 -3.44
N VAL A 413 -10.88 5.72 -4.38
CA VAL A 413 -10.75 6.07 -5.82
C VAL A 413 -12.05 6.66 -6.36
N ARG A 414 -13.20 6.14 -5.93
CA ARG A 414 -14.53 6.63 -6.34
C ARG A 414 -14.92 7.95 -5.68
N MET A 415 -14.25 8.33 -4.60
CA MET A 415 -14.61 9.46 -3.76
C MET A 415 -13.81 10.72 -4.09
N VAL A 416 -12.65 10.58 -4.70
CA VAL A 416 -11.78 11.70 -5.09
C VAL A 416 -12.18 12.21 -6.47
N ASP A 417 -12.02 13.52 -6.68
CA ASP A 417 -12.35 14.13 -7.96
C ASP A 417 -11.22 13.91 -8.96
N ASN A 418 -11.56 13.43 -10.16
CA ASN A 418 -10.62 13.22 -11.27
C ASN A 418 -9.34 12.46 -10.85
N PRO A 419 -9.44 11.23 -10.31
CA PRO A 419 -8.25 10.46 -9.96
C PRO A 419 -7.41 10.17 -11.21
N LEU A 420 -6.09 10.27 -11.08
CA LEU A 420 -5.17 9.68 -12.05
C LEU A 420 -4.94 8.21 -11.71
N ILE A 421 -4.87 7.39 -12.74
CA ILE A 421 -4.48 5.99 -12.65
C ILE A 421 -3.15 5.87 -13.38
N PHE A 422 -2.11 5.50 -12.65
CA PHE A 422 -0.80 5.24 -13.21
C PHE A 422 -0.67 3.76 -13.49
N GLU A 423 -0.66 3.39 -14.77
CA GLU A 423 -0.25 2.04 -15.12
C GLU A 423 1.26 1.92 -14.97
N VAL A 424 1.69 0.99 -14.11
CA VAL A 424 3.09 0.80 -13.74
C VAL A 424 3.56 -0.63 -13.95
N ASN A 425 4.89 -0.78 -14.09
CA ASN A 425 5.50 -2.10 -14.17
C ASN A 425 5.36 -2.83 -12.84
N ARG A 426 4.77 -4.03 -12.86
CA ARG A 426 4.57 -4.86 -11.66
C ARG A 426 5.89 -5.14 -10.94
N GLY A 427 6.90 -5.63 -11.66
CA GLY A 427 8.19 -6.00 -11.08
C GLY A 427 8.91 -4.82 -10.43
N ASP A 428 8.61 -3.60 -10.86
CA ASP A 428 9.12 -2.40 -10.21
C ASP A 428 8.27 -1.99 -9.00
N ARG A 429 6.94 -1.91 -9.16
CA ARG A 429 6.06 -1.19 -8.20
C ARG A 429 5.23 -2.08 -7.28
N PHE A 430 5.08 -3.36 -7.62
CA PHE A 430 4.17 -4.26 -6.90
C PHE A 430 4.77 -5.64 -6.69
N LEU A 431 5.46 -5.74 -5.55
CA LEU A 431 6.03 -6.97 -4.99
C LEU A 431 5.40 -7.22 -3.61
N PRO A 432 4.10 -7.55 -3.56
CA PRO A 432 3.40 -7.81 -2.32
C PRO A 432 3.79 -9.18 -1.75
N ALA A 433 3.88 -9.26 -0.43
CA ALA A 433 4.10 -10.51 0.28
C ALA A 433 2.89 -10.80 1.17
N LYS A 434 1.84 -11.46 0.64
CA LYS A 434 0.60 -11.70 1.40
C LYS A 434 0.71 -12.92 2.31
N LEU A 435 1.40 -13.94 1.84
CA LEU A 435 1.79 -15.15 2.56
C LEU A 435 3.32 -15.31 2.54
N PHE A 436 3.88 -16.05 3.49
CA PHE A 436 5.32 -16.26 3.53
C PHE A 436 5.83 -17.07 2.33
N VAL A 437 5.01 -17.97 1.78
CA VAL A 437 5.32 -18.67 0.51
C VAL A 437 5.56 -17.69 -0.64
N ASP A 438 4.85 -16.56 -0.72
CA ASP A 438 5.09 -15.52 -1.74
C ASP A 438 6.53 -15.00 -1.65
N THR A 439 7.00 -14.78 -0.42
CA THR A 439 8.37 -14.31 -0.16
C THR A 439 9.41 -15.35 -0.51
N LEU A 440 9.16 -16.63 -0.26
CA LEU A 440 10.09 -17.71 -0.62
C LEU A 440 10.20 -17.87 -2.14
N ILE A 441 9.08 -17.81 -2.86
CA ILE A 441 9.04 -17.83 -4.33
C ILE A 441 9.79 -16.63 -4.90
N MET A 442 9.46 -15.42 -4.43
CA MET A 442 10.11 -14.18 -4.89
C MET A 442 11.61 -14.16 -4.55
N SER A 443 12.01 -14.76 -3.43
CA SER A 443 13.41 -14.89 -3.03
C SER A 443 14.18 -15.96 -3.80
N ASN A 444 13.50 -16.74 -4.64
CA ASN A 444 14.10 -17.89 -5.36
C ASN A 444 14.72 -18.90 -4.37
N TYR A 445 14.08 -19.10 -3.22
CA TYR A 445 14.56 -20.03 -2.20
C TYR A 445 14.28 -21.47 -2.64
N MET A 446 15.31 -22.33 -2.65
CA MET A 446 15.22 -23.75 -3.07
C MET A 446 14.62 -23.98 -4.47
N ASN A 447 14.96 -23.11 -5.42
CA ASN A 447 14.31 -23.04 -6.74
C ASN A 447 14.65 -24.17 -7.71
N ASP A 448 15.67 -24.98 -7.40
CA ASP A 448 16.07 -26.15 -8.20
C ASP A 448 15.03 -27.29 -8.14
N LYS A 449 13.92 -27.10 -7.42
CA LYS A 449 12.88 -28.10 -7.15
C LYS A 449 11.48 -27.71 -7.69
N PHE A 450 11.37 -26.64 -8.48
CA PHE A 450 10.10 -26.21 -9.08
C PHE A 450 9.68 -27.07 -10.28
N ALA A 451 8.36 -27.22 -10.48
CA ALA A 451 7.79 -27.61 -11.77
C ALA A 451 7.83 -26.45 -12.78
N ASP A 452 7.82 -26.76 -14.08
CA ASP A 452 8.11 -25.81 -15.17
C ASP A 452 7.23 -24.53 -15.15
N ASP A 453 5.91 -24.64 -14.90
CA ASP A 453 5.00 -23.49 -14.98
C ASP A 453 5.19 -22.45 -13.85
N LEU A 454 5.63 -22.87 -12.66
CA LEU A 454 5.93 -21.99 -11.54
C LEU A 454 7.31 -21.34 -11.66
N PHE A 455 8.20 -21.97 -12.41
CA PHE A 455 9.58 -21.55 -12.57
C PHE A 455 9.70 -20.17 -13.22
N ASP A 456 8.94 -19.91 -14.29
CA ASP A 456 8.99 -18.63 -15.00
C ASP A 456 8.49 -17.47 -14.15
N ILE A 457 7.41 -17.69 -13.39
CA ILE A 457 6.87 -16.69 -12.46
C ILE A 457 7.85 -16.44 -11.30
N ALA A 458 8.41 -17.48 -10.71
CA ALA A 458 9.41 -17.36 -9.64
C ALA A 458 10.66 -16.60 -10.14
N LYS A 459 11.14 -16.92 -11.35
CA LYS A 459 12.28 -16.24 -11.99
C LYS A 459 11.97 -14.78 -12.27
N TYR A 460 10.78 -14.47 -12.78
CA TYR A 460 10.34 -13.09 -12.99
C TYR A 460 10.33 -12.29 -11.68
N LEU A 461 9.68 -12.83 -10.64
CA LEU A 461 9.61 -12.19 -9.32
C LEU A 461 10.98 -12.03 -8.67
N ASN A 462 11.88 -13.00 -8.85
CA ASN A 462 13.22 -12.91 -8.30
C ASN A 462 14.06 -11.83 -9.00
N ASN A 463 13.99 -11.76 -10.32
CA ASN A 463 14.65 -10.68 -11.06
C ASN A 463 14.11 -9.31 -10.62
N ALA A 464 12.79 -9.20 -10.44
CA ALA A 464 12.15 -8.00 -9.94
C ALA A 464 12.62 -7.63 -8.51
N LEU A 465 12.66 -8.61 -7.59
CA LEU A 465 13.18 -8.42 -6.24
C LEU A 465 14.65 -7.96 -6.26
N ASN A 466 15.50 -8.66 -7.01
CA ASN A 466 16.93 -8.34 -7.11
C ASN A 466 17.14 -6.92 -7.67
N ASN A 467 16.33 -6.53 -8.67
CA ASN A 467 16.34 -5.17 -9.20
C ASN A 467 15.91 -4.14 -8.15
N ALA A 468 14.89 -4.44 -7.34
CA ALA A 468 14.47 -3.55 -6.26
C ALA A 468 15.56 -3.42 -5.18
N LEU A 469 16.10 -4.54 -4.67
CA LEU A 469 17.16 -4.57 -3.67
C LEU A 469 18.40 -3.80 -4.12
N LYS A 470 18.81 -3.98 -5.38
CA LYS A 470 19.95 -3.25 -5.96
C LYS A 470 19.65 -1.77 -6.20
N ASN A 471 18.58 -1.45 -6.94
CA ASN A 471 18.42 -0.11 -7.50
C ASN A 471 17.61 0.84 -6.61
N LYS A 472 16.74 0.32 -5.74
CA LYS A 472 15.88 1.13 -4.86
C LYS A 472 16.38 1.21 -3.42
N TYR A 473 17.13 0.19 -3.01
CA TYR A 473 17.65 0.04 -1.66
C TYR A 473 19.18 0.02 -1.60
N ASP A 474 19.89 0.12 -2.73
CA ASP A 474 21.36 0.17 -2.82
C ASP A 474 22.02 -0.91 -1.97
N LEU A 475 21.58 -2.15 -2.16
CA LEU A 475 22.17 -3.33 -1.56
C LEU A 475 23.06 -4.05 -2.56
N VAL A 476 24.11 -4.69 -2.06
CA VAL A 476 25.07 -5.46 -2.84
C VAL A 476 24.92 -6.94 -2.52
N PHE A 477 24.82 -7.77 -3.57
CA PHE A 477 24.79 -9.21 -3.40
C PHE A 477 26.21 -9.77 -3.27
N ARG A 478 26.55 -10.34 -2.11
CA ARG A 478 27.87 -10.95 -1.83
C ARG A 478 27.69 -12.28 -1.10
N ARG A 479 28.40 -13.32 -1.56
CA ARG A 479 28.45 -14.65 -0.92
C ARG A 479 27.06 -15.23 -0.58
N GLY A 480 26.07 -15.03 -1.46
CA GLY A 480 24.72 -15.56 -1.27
C GLY A 480 23.78 -14.67 -0.45
N LYS A 481 24.23 -13.49 0.00
CA LYS A 481 23.43 -12.55 0.81
C LYS A 481 23.38 -11.16 0.17
N TRP A 482 22.27 -10.46 0.40
CA TRP A 482 22.18 -9.02 0.19
C TRP A 482 22.63 -8.28 1.44
N ASP A 483 23.55 -7.35 1.28
CA ASP A 483 24.16 -6.56 2.35
C ASP A 483 24.39 -5.12 1.89
N VAL A 484 24.83 -4.23 2.79
CA VAL A 484 25.19 -2.84 2.46
C VAL A 484 26.55 -2.67 1.78
#